data_AF-A0A1G3BD30-F1
#
_entry.id   AF-A0A1G3BD30-F1
#
_cell.length_a   1.000
_cell.length_b   1.000
_cell.length_c   1.000
_cell.angle_alpha   90.00
_cell.angle_beta   90.00
_cell.angle_gamma   90.00
#
_symmetry.space_group_name_H-M   'P 1'
#
loop_
_entity.id
_entity.type
_entity.pdbx_description
1 polymer ?
#
loop_
_entity_poly.entity_id
_entity_poly.type
_entity_poly.pdbx_seq_one_letter_code
_entity_poly.pdbx_strand_id
1 'polypeptide(L)'
;SINPNASPHVGRARNAIIGDSIVKILDFLGFKTETHYYVNDVSKQIAMLVLANAESLSFDKMLGKYIEISKKVEKSKKLEQKVFSWLKKFESGDKEAEKKFEKITRTCVKGQSEILKKLGIQYEFFDYESNYLERSKEILEALKKTGKLRKDKDNRLYLDQSNTELKGMMKSPVLVLTRSDSTGLYPLRDIAYTMEKMQIAEK
;
A
#
# COMPACT_ATOMS: atom_id res chain seq x y z
N SER A 1 -3.79 -3.27 -7.94
CA SER A 1 -2.65 -4.04 -7.44
C SER A 1 -3.12 -5.17 -6.52
N ILE A 2 -2.22 -6.07 -6.14
CA ILE A 2 -2.44 -7.19 -5.23
C ILE A 2 -1.44 -7.08 -4.09
N ASN A 3 -1.86 -7.29 -2.85
CA ASN A 3 -0.95 -7.28 -1.72
C ASN A 3 0.18 -8.32 -1.92
N PRO A 4 1.44 -8.02 -1.58
CA PRO A 4 2.57 -8.91 -1.89
C PRO A 4 2.46 -10.33 -1.34
N ASN A 5 1.73 -10.54 -0.26
CA ASN A 5 1.53 -11.83 0.38
C ASN A 5 0.47 -12.73 -0.29
N ALA A 6 0.02 -12.36 -1.48
CA ALA A 6 -1.10 -13.00 -2.16
C ALA A 6 -0.77 -13.35 -3.61
N SER A 7 -1.16 -14.56 -4.03
CA SER A 7 -1.17 -14.93 -5.45
C SER A 7 -2.40 -14.33 -6.17
N PRO A 8 -2.28 -13.94 -7.46
CA PRO A 8 -3.41 -13.63 -8.31
C PRO A 8 -4.27 -14.90 -8.53
N HIS A 9 -5.42 -14.98 -7.85
CA HIS A 9 -6.51 -15.91 -8.17
C HIS A 9 -7.68 -15.13 -8.79
N VAL A 10 -8.73 -15.82 -9.24
CA VAL A 10 -9.87 -15.22 -9.95
C VAL A 10 -10.40 -13.93 -9.29
N GLY A 11 -10.65 -13.95 -7.97
CA GLY A 11 -11.09 -12.77 -7.22
C GLY A 11 -10.09 -11.61 -7.15
N ARG A 12 -8.78 -11.88 -7.21
CA ARG A 12 -7.72 -10.85 -7.13
C ARG A 12 -7.27 -10.35 -8.52
N ALA A 13 -7.48 -11.13 -9.57
CA ALA A 13 -7.19 -10.75 -10.93
C ALA A 13 -8.26 -9.84 -11.55
N ARG A 14 -9.48 -9.81 -10.99
CA ARG A 14 -10.61 -9.00 -11.51
C ARG A 14 -10.23 -7.57 -11.85
N ASN A 15 -9.62 -6.85 -10.90
CA ASN A 15 -9.28 -5.44 -11.12
C ASN A 15 -8.16 -5.28 -12.16
N ALA A 16 -7.25 -6.25 -12.27
CA ALA A 16 -6.22 -6.25 -13.31
C ALA A 16 -6.84 -6.44 -14.70
N ILE A 17 -7.81 -7.35 -14.84
CA ILE A 17 -8.54 -7.60 -16.09
C ILE A 17 -9.34 -6.36 -16.51
N ILE A 18 -10.07 -5.73 -15.57
CA ILE A 18 -10.83 -4.51 -15.84
C ILE A 18 -9.88 -3.38 -16.26
N GLY A 19 -8.79 -3.17 -15.52
CA GLY A 19 -7.80 -2.15 -15.84
C GLY A 19 -7.19 -2.35 -17.23
N ASP A 20 -6.77 -3.57 -17.56
CA ASP A 20 -6.22 -3.92 -18.87
C ASP A 20 -7.23 -3.71 -20.02
N SER A 21 -8.52 -3.98 -19.75
CA SER A 21 -9.59 -3.74 -20.72
C SER A 21 -9.77 -2.24 -20.99
N ILE A 22 -9.71 -1.42 -19.94
CA ILE A 22 -9.80 0.05 -20.06
C ILE A 22 -8.60 0.58 -20.85
N VAL A 23 -7.39 0.12 -20.55
CA VAL A 23 -6.16 0.51 -21.27
C VAL A 23 -6.29 0.23 -22.76
N LYS A 24 -6.69 -0.99 -23.13
CA LYS A 24 -6.90 -1.37 -24.54
C LYS A 24 -7.95 -0.51 -25.26
N ILE A 25 -9.03 -0.15 -24.57
CA ILE A 25 -10.05 0.74 -25.13
C ILE A 25 -9.49 2.15 -25.35
N LEU A 26 -8.77 2.69 -24.37
CA LEU A 26 -8.17 4.02 -24.45
C LEU A 26 -7.09 4.09 -25.54
N ASP A 27 -6.24 3.06 -25.64
CA ASP A 27 -5.22 2.95 -26.68
C ASP A 27 -5.86 2.88 -28.08
N PHE A 28 -6.94 2.10 -28.24
CA PHE A 28 -7.71 2.03 -29.49
C PHE A 28 -8.28 3.39 -29.90
N LEU A 29 -8.70 4.20 -28.93
CA LEU A 29 -9.20 5.56 -29.14
C LEU A 29 -8.08 6.59 -29.36
N GLY A 30 -6.81 6.18 -29.32
CA GLY A 30 -5.65 7.05 -29.55
C GLY A 30 -5.19 7.85 -28.33
N PHE A 31 -5.68 7.54 -27.12
CA PHE A 31 -5.13 8.12 -25.90
C PHE A 31 -3.77 7.50 -25.57
N LYS A 32 -2.85 8.31 -25.05
CA LYS A 32 -1.63 7.80 -24.43
C LYS A 32 -1.96 7.32 -23.02
N THR A 33 -1.75 6.04 -22.75
CA THR A 33 -1.99 5.46 -21.42
C THR A 33 -0.68 5.12 -20.73
N GLU A 34 -0.71 5.11 -19.39
CA GLU A 34 0.36 4.56 -18.56
C GLU A 34 -0.24 3.53 -17.59
N THR A 35 0.39 2.37 -17.50
CA THR A 35 -0.07 1.26 -16.66
C THR A 35 0.74 1.15 -15.37
N HIS A 36 0.11 1.51 -14.25
CA HIS A 36 0.76 1.54 -12.95
C HIS A 36 0.31 0.40 -12.03
N TYR A 37 1.28 -0.24 -11.39
CA TYR A 37 1.06 -1.19 -10.30
C TYR A 37 1.44 -0.57 -8.97
N TYR A 38 0.45 -0.22 -8.13
CA TYR A 38 0.68 0.32 -6.80
C TYR A 38 1.08 -0.77 -5.79
N VAL A 39 2.36 -0.87 -5.46
CA VAL A 39 2.96 -1.90 -4.61
C VAL A 39 2.86 -1.51 -3.14
N ASN A 40 2.17 -2.34 -2.34
CA ASN A 40 2.12 -2.19 -0.88
C ASN A 40 3.33 -2.89 -0.22
N ASP A 41 4.47 -2.21 -0.21
CA ASP A 41 5.74 -2.71 0.33
C ASP A 41 5.95 -2.38 1.81
N VAL A 42 5.11 -1.52 2.39
CA VAL A 42 5.16 -1.12 3.81
C VAL A 42 3.98 -1.70 4.57
N SER A 43 4.00 -3.02 4.79
CA SER A 43 2.90 -3.72 5.43
C SER A 43 3.29 -4.75 6.47
N LYS A 44 2.36 -5.03 7.39
CA LYS A 44 2.48 -6.09 8.40
C LYS A 44 2.83 -7.43 7.76
N GLN A 45 2.32 -7.67 6.55
CA GLN A 45 2.50 -8.90 5.81
C GLN A 45 3.94 -9.09 5.33
N ILE A 46 4.59 -8.04 4.82
CA ILE A 46 6.02 -8.06 4.49
C ILE A 46 6.84 -8.26 5.77
N ALA A 47 6.52 -7.54 6.85
CA ALA A 47 7.21 -7.68 8.13
C ALA A 47 7.09 -9.10 8.73
N MET A 48 5.96 -9.78 8.53
CA MET A 48 5.80 -11.20 8.89
C MET A 48 6.73 -12.12 8.09
N LEU A 49 6.89 -11.86 6.79
CA LEU A 49 7.81 -12.62 5.93
C LEU A 49 9.28 -12.37 6.29
N VAL A 50 9.63 -11.14 6.67
CA VAL A 50 10.95 -10.80 7.23
C VAL A 50 11.19 -11.56 8.53
N LEU A 51 10.23 -11.54 9.45
CA LEU A 51 10.32 -12.29 10.71
C LEU A 51 10.49 -13.80 10.47
N ALA A 52 9.94 -14.32 9.37
CA ALA A 52 10.05 -15.71 8.96
C ALA A 52 11.33 -16.05 8.16
N ASN A 53 12.24 -15.08 7.95
CA ASN A 53 13.45 -15.18 7.13
C ASN A 53 13.17 -15.69 5.71
N ALA A 54 12.13 -15.13 5.07
CA ALA A 54 11.66 -15.59 3.77
C ALA A 54 12.40 -14.98 2.57
N GLU A 55 13.41 -14.12 2.78
CA GLU A 55 14.02 -13.26 1.75
C GLU A 55 14.72 -14.02 0.60
N SER A 56 15.04 -15.29 0.80
CA SER A 56 15.67 -16.18 -0.20
C SER A 56 14.70 -17.18 -0.83
N LEU A 57 13.43 -17.17 -0.42
CA LEU A 57 12.43 -18.11 -0.93
C LEU A 57 11.89 -17.68 -2.29
N SER A 58 11.45 -18.65 -3.09
CA SER A 58 10.64 -18.35 -4.29
C SER A 58 9.27 -17.81 -3.90
N PHE A 59 8.58 -17.17 -4.84
CA PHE A 59 7.25 -16.60 -4.59
C PHE A 59 6.25 -17.62 -4.01
N ASP A 60 6.13 -18.81 -4.60
CA ASP A 60 5.22 -19.85 -4.09
C ASP A 60 5.58 -20.30 -2.66
N LYS A 61 6.88 -20.42 -2.36
CA LYS A 61 7.36 -20.76 -1.02
C LYS A 61 7.10 -19.63 -0.03
N MET A 62 7.21 -18.36 -0.45
CA MET A 62 6.84 -17.21 0.39
C MET A 62 5.35 -17.22 0.73
N LEU A 63 4.46 -17.56 -0.22
CA LEU A 63 3.02 -17.66 0.05
C LEU A 63 2.71 -18.72 1.12
N GLY A 64 3.31 -19.91 0.99
CA GLY A 64 3.21 -20.95 2.02
C GLY A 64 3.76 -20.47 3.36
N LYS A 65 4.92 -19.81 3.35
CA LYS A 65 5.55 -19.29 4.57
C LYS A 65 4.72 -18.22 5.26
N TYR A 66 4.07 -17.35 4.48
CA TYR A 66 3.16 -16.33 4.99
C TYR A 66 2.00 -16.95 5.78
N ILE A 67 1.38 -18.02 5.25
CA ILE A 67 0.27 -18.71 5.91
C ILE A 67 0.73 -19.33 7.24
N GLU A 68 1.94 -19.89 7.29
CA GLU A 68 2.49 -20.46 8.53
C GLU A 68 2.73 -19.38 9.60
N ILE A 69 3.40 -18.28 9.23
CA ILE A 69 3.76 -17.23 10.18
C ILE A 69 2.53 -16.43 10.62
N SER A 70 1.55 -16.20 9.74
CA SER A 70 0.33 -15.47 10.09
C SER A 70 -0.44 -16.18 11.21
N LYS A 71 -0.64 -17.50 11.09
CA LYS A 71 -1.27 -18.34 12.13
C LYS A 71 -0.52 -18.30 13.46
N LYS A 72 0.81 -18.20 13.43
CA LYS A 72 1.64 -18.09 14.65
C LYS A 72 1.52 -16.70 15.28
N VAL A 73 1.53 -15.65 14.46
CA VAL A 73 1.42 -14.25 14.93
C VAL A 73 0.05 -13.98 15.54
N GLU A 74 -1.03 -14.48 14.93
CA GLU A 74 -2.41 -14.36 15.47
C GLU A 74 -2.53 -14.93 16.89
N LYS A 75 -1.79 -15.99 17.21
CA LYS A 75 -1.82 -16.66 18.51
C LYS A 75 -0.79 -16.13 19.51
N SER A 76 0.05 -15.16 19.14
CA SER A 76 1.17 -14.73 19.97
C SER A 76 1.39 -13.22 19.93
N LYS A 77 0.98 -12.54 21.01
CA LYS A 77 1.29 -11.11 21.25
C LYS A 77 2.79 -10.81 21.13
N LYS A 78 3.66 -11.74 21.56
CA LYS A 78 5.12 -11.58 21.47
C LYS A 78 5.60 -11.57 20.02
N LEU A 79 5.06 -12.44 19.16
CA LEU A 79 5.41 -12.42 17.73
C LEU A 79 4.83 -11.19 17.04
N GLU A 80 3.61 -10.80 17.40
CA GLU A 80 3.01 -9.58 16.88
C GLU A 80 3.84 -8.33 17.20
N GLN A 81 4.34 -8.20 18.44
CA GLN A 81 5.27 -7.13 18.81
C GLN A 81 6.56 -7.14 17.97
N LYS A 82 7.11 -8.33 17.65
CA LYS A 82 8.26 -8.44 16.75
C LYS A 82 7.96 -8.02 15.31
N VAL A 83 6.75 -8.29 14.82
CA VAL A 83 6.32 -7.80 13.50
C VAL A 83 6.26 -6.28 13.50
N PHE A 84 5.67 -5.67 14.53
CA PHE A 84 5.64 -4.22 14.67
C PHE A 84 7.04 -3.61 14.84
N SER A 85 7.97 -4.29 15.51
CA SER A 85 9.34 -3.80 15.62
C SER A 85 10.07 -3.79 14.27
N TRP A 86 9.82 -4.77 13.40
CA TRP A 86 10.35 -4.76 12.02
C TRP A 86 9.78 -3.62 11.18
N LEU A 87 8.46 -3.35 11.29
CA LEU A 87 7.85 -2.19 10.63
C LEU A 87 8.47 -0.88 11.09
N LYS A 88 8.61 -0.69 12.41
CA LYS A 88 9.20 0.52 12.97
C LYS A 88 10.65 0.71 12.53
N LYS A 89 11.43 -0.38 12.45
CA LYS A 89 12.80 -0.33 11.90
C LYS A 89 12.81 0.17 10.46
N PHE A 90 11.95 -0.39 9.61
CA PHE A 90 11.81 0.04 8.22
C PHE A 90 11.43 1.52 8.12
N GLU A 91 10.39 1.95 8.86
CA GLU A 91 9.93 3.35 8.88
C GLU A 91 10.99 4.33 9.43
N SER A 92 11.93 3.85 10.25
CA SER A 92 13.06 4.64 10.75
C SER A 92 14.29 4.68 9.83
N GLY A 93 14.24 4.04 8.67
CA GLY A 93 15.35 4.01 7.71
C GLY A 93 16.48 3.01 8.06
N ASP A 94 16.18 1.98 8.85
CA ASP A 94 17.13 0.92 9.18
C ASP A 94 17.52 0.15 7.90
N LYS A 95 18.81 0.17 7.56
CA LYS A 95 19.34 -0.39 6.30
C LYS A 95 19.17 -1.90 6.18
N GLU A 96 19.16 -2.63 7.29
CA GLU A 96 18.92 -4.07 7.27
C GLU A 96 17.45 -4.36 6.95
N ALA A 97 16.54 -3.63 7.61
CA ALA A 97 15.11 -3.74 7.38
C ALA A 97 14.76 -3.35 5.94
N GLU A 98 15.23 -2.21 5.44
CA GLU A 98 15.02 -1.76 4.04
C GLU A 98 15.39 -2.87 3.05
N LYS A 99 16.60 -3.43 3.18
CA LYS A 99 17.11 -4.47 2.29
C LYS A 99 16.27 -5.76 2.34
N LYS A 100 15.79 -6.15 3.52
CA LYS A 100 14.98 -7.37 3.69
C LYS A 100 13.57 -7.18 3.11
N PHE A 101 12.95 -6.04 3.38
CA PHE A 101 11.64 -5.68 2.85
C PHE A 101 11.69 -5.60 1.32
N GLU A 102 12.71 -4.96 0.76
CA GLU A 102 12.90 -4.84 -0.68
C GLU A 102 13.00 -6.21 -1.35
N LYS A 103 13.83 -7.12 -0.82
CA LYS A 103 14.00 -8.47 -1.39
C LYS A 103 12.69 -9.27 -1.45
N ILE A 104 11.94 -9.26 -0.34
CA ILE A 104 10.64 -9.95 -0.29
C ILE A 104 9.68 -9.30 -1.29
N THR A 105 9.56 -7.98 -1.26
CA THR A 105 8.64 -7.23 -2.13
C THR A 105 8.94 -7.49 -3.59
N ARG A 106 10.21 -7.39 -4.02
CA ARG A 106 10.62 -7.65 -5.40
C ARG A 106 10.25 -9.07 -5.85
N THR A 107 10.46 -10.06 -4.98
CA THR A 107 10.12 -11.46 -5.28
C THR A 107 8.61 -11.63 -5.46
N CYS A 108 7.81 -11.04 -4.57
CA CYS A 108 6.36 -11.05 -4.64
C CYS A 108 5.83 -10.35 -5.90
N VAL A 109 6.28 -9.13 -6.16
CA VAL A 109 5.87 -8.33 -7.32
C VAL A 109 6.25 -9.03 -8.63
N LYS A 110 7.45 -9.63 -8.70
CA LYS A 110 7.88 -10.41 -9.86
C LYS A 110 6.97 -11.62 -10.10
N GLY A 111 6.71 -12.43 -9.07
CA GLY A 111 5.84 -13.59 -9.20
C GLY A 111 4.40 -13.23 -9.59
N GLN A 112 3.85 -12.17 -9.01
CA GLN A 112 2.53 -11.63 -9.38
C GLN A 112 2.50 -11.16 -10.84
N SER A 113 3.51 -10.41 -11.26
CA SER A 113 3.62 -9.89 -12.63
C SER A 113 3.78 -11.00 -13.65
N GLU A 114 4.55 -12.04 -13.36
CA GLU A 114 4.71 -13.21 -14.23
C GLU A 114 3.38 -13.96 -14.42
N ILE A 115 2.57 -14.07 -13.36
CA ILE A 115 1.24 -14.71 -13.44
C ILE A 115 0.28 -13.83 -14.27
N LEU A 116 0.23 -12.53 -14.01
CA LEU A 116 -0.64 -11.61 -14.76
C LEU A 116 -0.23 -11.49 -16.23
N LYS A 117 1.07 -11.56 -16.53
CA LYS A 117 1.60 -11.58 -17.90
C LYS A 117 1.10 -12.77 -18.71
N LYS A 118 0.87 -13.93 -18.08
CA LYS A 118 0.26 -15.09 -18.76
C LYS A 118 -1.18 -14.82 -19.22
N LEU A 119 -1.85 -13.82 -18.63
CA LEU A 119 -3.17 -13.35 -19.04
C LEU A 119 -3.09 -12.20 -20.06
N GLY A 120 -1.90 -11.86 -20.55
CA GLY A 120 -1.67 -10.72 -21.45
C GLY A 120 -1.67 -9.36 -20.74
N ILE A 121 -1.69 -9.32 -19.41
CA ILE A 121 -1.72 -8.07 -18.63
C ILE A 121 -0.28 -7.69 -18.27
N GLN A 122 0.13 -6.48 -18.62
CA GLN A 122 1.45 -5.95 -18.31
C GLN A 122 1.35 -4.58 -17.64
N TYR A 123 2.35 -4.26 -16.83
CA TYR A 123 2.48 -2.98 -16.16
C TYR A 123 3.81 -2.36 -16.56
N GLU A 124 3.80 -1.06 -16.84
CA GLU A 124 4.99 -0.28 -17.20
C GLU A 124 5.70 0.26 -15.96
N PHE A 125 4.91 0.67 -14.96
CA PHE A 125 5.42 1.33 -13.76
C PHE A 125 5.01 0.60 -12.50
N PHE A 126 5.90 0.60 -11.51
CA PHE A 126 5.66 0.04 -10.19
C PHE A 126 5.85 1.14 -9.16
N ASP A 127 4.74 1.58 -8.57
CA ASP A 127 4.72 2.70 -7.63
C ASP A 127 4.68 2.14 -6.21
N TYR A 128 5.73 2.36 -5.43
CA TYR A 128 5.90 1.75 -4.11
C TYR A 128 5.33 2.65 -3.01
N GLU A 129 4.53 2.09 -2.11
CA GLU A 129 3.91 2.81 -0.99
C GLU A 129 4.96 3.49 -0.08
N SER A 130 6.16 2.89 0.03
CA SER A 130 7.31 3.47 0.75
C SER A 130 7.77 4.82 0.19
N ASN A 131 7.63 5.08 -1.10
CA ASN A 131 8.02 6.35 -1.73
C ASN A 131 7.18 7.54 -1.22
N TYR A 132 6.00 7.27 -0.66
CA TYR A 132 5.05 8.29 -0.21
C TYR A 132 5.09 8.52 1.31
N LEU A 133 6.02 7.90 2.04
CA LEU A 133 6.13 8.07 3.49
C LEU A 133 6.46 9.51 3.90
N GLU A 134 7.40 10.15 3.21
CA GLU A 134 7.78 11.54 3.53
C GLU A 134 6.68 12.52 3.10
N ARG A 135 6.16 12.36 1.88
CA ARG A 135 5.05 13.17 1.34
C ARG A 135 3.79 13.07 2.20
N SER A 136 3.58 11.96 2.90
CA SER A 136 2.49 11.80 3.89
C SER A 136 2.62 12.78 5.06
N LYS A 137 3.84 13.10 5.51
CA LYS A 137 4.08 14.09 6.58
C LYS A 137 3.76 15.50 6.08
N GLU A 138 4.18 15.83 4.86
CA GLU A 138 3.88 17.11 4.22
C GLU A 138 2.37 17.34 4.07
N ILE A 139 1.63 16.30 3.66
CA ILE A 139 0.17 16.34 3.57
C ILE A 139 -0.45 16.58 4.94
N LEU A 140 0.03 15.91 5.99
CA LEU A 140 -0.49 16.12 7.32
C LEU A 140 -0.28 17.57 7.79
N GLU A 141 0.89 18.15 7.52
CA GLU A 141 1.17 19.56 7.81
C GLU A 141 0.31 20.52 6.96
N ALA A 142 0.08 20.21 5.68
CA ALA A 142 -0.82 20.97 4.84
C ALA A 142 -2.27 20.92 5.37
N LEU A 143 -2.75 19.75 5.78
CA LEU A 143 -4.07 19.57 6.36
C LEU A 143 -4.23 20.30 7.70
N LYS A 144 -3.18 20.38 8.54
CA LYS A 144 -3.20 21.21 9.76
C LYS A 144 -3.50 22.67 9.44
N LYS A 145 -2.88 23.23 8.40
CA LYS A 145 -3.08 24.63 7.97
C LYS A 145 -4.51 24.94 7.52
N THR A 146 -5.27 23.93 7.09
CA THR A 146 -6.68 24.13 6.69
C THR A 146 -7.63 24.41 7.85
N GLY A 147 -7.20 24.17 9.11
CA GLY A 147 -8.08 24.28 10.27
C GLY A 147 -9.15 23.19 10.35
N LYS A 148 -9.10 22.15 9.50
CA LYS A 148 -10.05 21.01 9.48
C LYS A 148 -9.53 19.74 10.16
N LEU A 149 -8.25 19.71 10.53
CA LEU A 149 -7.69 18.58 11.26
C LEU A 149 -8.13 18.64 12.74
N ARG A 150 -8.58 17.51 13.28
CA ARG A 150 -9.04 17.35 14.66
C ARG A 150 -8.37 16.13 15.28
N LYS A 151 -8.48 16.01 16.60
CA LYS A 151 -7.93 14.91 17.38
C LYS A 151 -9.04 14.25 18.19
N ASP A 152 -9.13 12.92 18.16
CA ASP A 152 -10.12 12.17 18.94
C ASP A 152 -9.62 11.85 20.36
N LYS A 153 -10.48 11.18 21.15
CA LYS A 153 -10.18 10.76 22.53
C LYS A 153 -9.00 9.78 22.64
N ASP A 154 -8.66 9.07 21.56
CA ASP A 154 -7.58 8.09 21.49
C ASP A 154 -6.30 8.71 20.91
N ASN A 155 -6.23 10.04 20.85
CA ASN A 155 -5.14 10.82 20.25
C ASN A 155 -4.95 10.67 18.73
N ARG A 156 -5.93 10.13 18.00
CA ARG A 156 -5.85 9.96 16.55
C ARG A 156 -6.20 11.27 15.84
N LEU A 157 -5.44 11.62 14.81
CA LEU A 157 -5.76 12.74 13.95
C LEU A 157 -6.76 12.30 12.88
N TYR A 158 -7.78 13.11 12.68
CA TYR A 158 -8.78 12.91 11.64
C TYR A 158 -9.11 14.22 10.94
N LEU A 159 -9.45 14.12 9.65
CA LEU A 159 -9.92 15.23 8.85
C LEU A 159 -11.45 15.32 8.99
N ASP A 160 -11.92 16.46 9.48
CA ASP A 160 -13.35 16.77 9.55
C ASP A 160 -13.81 17.48 8.28
N GLN A 161 -14.66 16.80 7.51
CA GLN A 161 -15.21 17.29 6.24
C GLN A 161 -16.69 17.67 6.38
N SER A 162 -17.23 17.73 7.60
CA SER A 162 -18.66 18.01 7.86
C SER A 162 -19.11 19.39 7.39
N ASN A 163 -18.17 20.33 7.26
CA ASN A 163 -18.40 21.70 6.77
C ASN A 163 -17.88 21.90 5.35
N THR A 164 -17.99 20.88 4.50
CA THR A 164 -17.60 20.94 3.09
C THR A 164 -18.76 20.51 2.20
N GLU A 165 -18.64 20.75 0.90
CA GLU A 165 -19.60 20.29 -0.13
C GLU A 165 -19.78 18.77 -0.14
N LEU A 166 -18.84 18.02 0.45
CA LEU A 166 -18.91 16.56 0.59
C LEU A 166 -19.92 16.11 1.66
N LYS A 167 -20.45 17.03 2.46
CA LYS A 167 -21.47 16.72 3.47
C LYS A 167 -22.70 16.10 2.80
N GLY A 168 -23.03 14.87 3.18
CA GLY A 168 -24.16 14.13 2.61
C GLY A 168 -23.82 13.28 1.38
N MET A 169 -22.63 13.45 0.78
CA MET A 169 -22.12 12.55 -0.27
C MET A 169 -21.51 11.27 0.31
N MET A 170 -21.11 11.31 1.59
CA MET A 170 -20.47 10.20 2.30
C MET A 170 -21.23 9.83 3.56
N LYS A 171 -21.26 8.52 3.88
CA LYS A 171 -21.87 7.99 5.11
C LYS A 171 -21.22 8.57 6.39
N SER A 172 -19.92 8.88 6.33
CA SER A 172 -19.16 9.52 7.40
C SER A 172 -18.37 10.69 6.82
N PRO A 173 -18.53 11.92 7.33
CA PRO A 173 -17.75 13.08 6.88
C PRO A 173 -16.35 13.13 7.52
N VAL A 174 -15.94 12.10 8.25
CA VAL A 174 -14.67 12.04 8.95
C VAL A 174 -13.74 11.00 8.30
N LEU A 175 -12.50 11.40 8.06
CA LEU A 175 -11.42 10.53 7.57
C LEU A 175 -10.29 10.46 8.61
N VAL A 176 -10.06 9.29 9.19
CA VAL A 176 -8.97 9.09 10.18
C VAL A 176 -7.64 8.95 9.45
N LEU A 177 -6.64 9.73 9.87
CA LEU A 177 -5.34 9.86 9.20
C LEU A 177 -4.19 9.24 9.99
N THR A 178 -4.29 9.15 11.32
CA THR A 178 -3.24 8.54 12.15
C THR A 178 -3.80 7.54 13.15
N ARG A 179 -2.95 6.64 13.63
CA ARG A 179 -3.21 5.84 14.83
C ARG A 179 -2.97 6.66 16.10
N SER A 180 -3.24 6.05 17.25
CA SER A 180 -3.05 6.64 18.59
C SER A 180 -1.59 6.94 18.92
N ASP A 181 -0.66 6.23 18.29
CA ASP A 181 0.80 6.45 18.38
C ASP A 181 1.33 7.47 17.36
N SER A 182 0.43 8.21 16.69
CA SER A 182 0.73 9.18 15.62
C SER A 182 1.27 8.57 14.32
N THR A 183 1.31 7.24 14.16
CA THR A 183 1.70 6.62 12.89
C THR A 183 0.65 6.87 11.80
N GLY A 184 1.10 7.24 10.60
CA GLY A 184 0.22 7.57 9.47
C GLY A 184 -0.50 6.34 8.90
N LEU A 185 -1.79 6.48 8.64
CA LEU A 185 -2.62 5.47 7.98
C LEU A 185 -2.54 5.60 6.45
N TYR A 186 -3.01 4.57 5.76
CA TYR A 186 -3.01 4.50 4.29
C TYR A 186 -3.65 5.71 3.57
N PRO A 187 -4.67 6.42 4.11
CA PRO A 187 -5.24 7.56 3.39
C PRO A 187 -4.24 8.69 3.12
N LEU A 188 -3.23 8.88 3.99
CA LEU A 188 -2.19 9.90 3.74
C LEU A 188 -1.35 9.55 2.50
N ARG A 189 -1.05 8.27 2.31
CA ARG A 189 -0.28 7.78 1.17
C ARG A 189 -1.12 7.77 -0.10
N ASP A 190 -2.41 7.44 0.00
CA ASP A 190 -3.35 7.53 -1.11
C ASP A 190 -3.53 8.98 -1.59
N ILE A 191 -3.60 9.96 -0.68
CA ILE A 191 -3.64 11.38 -1.05
C ILE A 191 -2.33 11.77 -1.74
N ALA A 192 -1.18 11.38 -1.20
CA ALA A 192 0.13 11.66 -1.80
C ALA A 192 0.26 11.12 -3.23
N TYR A 193 -0.14 9.86 -3.40
CA TYR A 193 -0.15 9.17 -4.67
C TYR A 193 -1.12 9.82 -5.66
N THR A 194 -2.33 10.17 -5.21
CA THR A 194 -3.32 10.85 -6.04
C THR A 194 -2.80 12.20 -6.55
N MET A 195 -2.18 13.01 -5.67
CA MET A 195 -1.59 14.28 -6.06
C MET A 195 -0.49 14.12 -7.10
N GLU A 196 0.36 13.09 -6.98
CA GLU A 196 1.37 12.78 -7.99
C GLU A 196 0.75 12.40 -9.33
N LYS A 197 -0.29 11.54 -9.33
CA LYS A 197 -0.96 11.13 -10.56
C LYS A 197 -1.68 12.28 -11.26
N MET A 198 -2.25 13.23 -10.51
CA MET A 198 -2.81 14.45 -11.10
C MET A 198 -1.72 15.27 -11.81
N GLN A 199 -0.54 15.43 -11.19
CA GLN A 199 0.58 16.14 -11.81
C GLN A 199 1.14 15.45 -13.06
N ILE A 200 1.04 14.12 -13.15
CA ILE A 200 1.41 13.36 -14.35
C ILE A 200 0.36 13.53 -15.45
N ALA A 201 -0.93 13.43 -15.10
CA ALA A 201 -2.03 13.52 -16.05
C ALA A 201 -2.23 14.91 -16.68
N GLU A 202 -1.74 15.98 -16.02
CA GLU A 202 -1.74 17.34 -16.55
C GLU A 202 -0.65 17.61 -17.61
N LYS A 203 0.28 16.68 -17.83
CA LYS A 203 1.37 16.78 -18.82
C LYS A 203 1.01 16.11 -20.14
#